data_AF-A0A2V2UNI0-F1
#
_entry.id   AF-A0A2V2UNI0-F1
#
_cell.length_a   1.000
_cell.length_b   1.000
_cell.length_c   1.000
_cell.angle_alpha   90.00
_cell.angle_beta   90.00
_cell.angle_gamma   90.00
#
_symmetry.space_group_name_H-M   'P 1'
#
loop_
_entity.id
_entity.type
_entity.pdbx_description
1 polymer ?
#
loop_
_entity_poly.entity_id
_entity_poly.type
_entity_poly.pdbx_seq_one_letter_code
_entity_poly.pdbx_strand_id
1 'polypeptide(L)'
;MTDPVRRDPTEFLRVLRRMSRTTSWQKTMMFASKGRMVGYRLTREHYNTILFSQSLWGRALEIVRVIRAMQEDRVQPNGATYYYIVNGMANADHGWNYDFKINHRLEKIQHWRVAMEALEACEANGFDSTDTMHNSAIITMVIPGFNKWEQASRLLEKLLREDRRMHPTMVKFTTTV
;
A
#
# COMPACT_ATOMS: atom_id res chain seq x y z
N MET A 1 5.21 -25.39 26.18
CA MET A 1 6.10 -24.53 26.97
C MET A 1 6.21 -23.18 26.27
N THR A 2 5.49 -22.16 26.74
CA THR A 2 5.56 -20.79 26.21
C THR A 2 6.68 -20.04 26.93
N ASP A 3 7.60 -19.46 26.16
CA ASP A 3 8.71 -18.64 26.66
C ASP A 3 8.17 -17.51 27.58
N PRO A 4 8.62 -17.42 28.84
CA PRO A 4 8.12 -16.44 29.82
C PRO A 4 8.39 -14.97 29.44
N VAL A 5 9.24 -14.70 28.44
CA VAL A 5 9.54 -13.34 27.95
C VAL A 5 8.50 -12.86 26.92
N ARG A 6 7.75 -13.79 26.31
CA ARG A 6 6.80 -13.47 25.26
C ARG A 6 5.46 -13.07 25.87
N ARG A 7 5.27 -11.75 26.03
CA ARG A 7 3.98 -11.14 26.40
C ARG A 7 2.85 -11.62 25.50
N ASP A 8 1.62 -11.49 26.01
CA ASP A 8 0.40 -11.91 25.33
C ASP A 8 0.35 -11.40 23.87
N PRO A 9 0.13 -12.28 22.87
CA PRO A 9 -0.09 -11.89 21.48
C PRO A 9 -1.20 -10.84 21.30
N THR A 10 -2.22 -10.80 22.16
CA THR A 10 -3.29 -9.78 22.11
C THR A 10 -2.75 -8.40 22.46
N GLU A 11 -1.87 -8.33 23.46
CA GLU A 11 -1.20 -7.11 23.90
C GLU A 11 -0.26 -6.58 22.82
N PHE A 12 0.45 -7.49 22.14
CA PHE A 12 1.27 -7.15 20.98
C PHE A 12 0.45 -6.45 19.89
N LEU A 13 -0.69 -7.02 19.50
CA LEU A 13 -1.57 -6.42 18.50
C LEU A 13 -2.16 -5.08 18.97
N ARG A 14 -2.53 -4.96 20.25
CA ARG A 14 -3.06 -3.73 20.84
C ARG A 14 -2.05 -2.58 20.72
N VAL A 15 -0.79 -2.84 21.09
CA VAL A 15 0.30 -1.86 20.98
C VAL A 15 0.55 -1.48 19.53
N LEU A 16 0.58 -2.45 18.60
CA LEU A 16 0.76 -2.20 17.18
C LEU A 16 -0.36 -1.30 16.60
N ARG A 17 -1.62 -1.55 16.96
CA ARG A 17 -2.79 -0.72 16.57
C ARG A 17 -2.70 0.70 17.13
N ARG A 18 -2.19 0.87 18.36
CA ARG A 18 -1.95 2.22 18.91
C ARG A 18 -0.87 2.94 18.13
N MET A 19 0.28 2.28 17.90
CA MET A 19 1.41 2.86 17.16
C MET A 19 1.03 3.29 15.75
N SER A 20 0.21 2.51 15.05
CA SER A 20 -0.21 2.82 13.67
C SER A 20 -1.06 4.08 13.57
N ARG A 21 -1.74 4.47 14.65
CA ARG A 21 -2.60 5.67 14.70
C ARG A 21 -1.90 6.90 15.25
N THR A 22 -0.98 6.73 16.20
CA THR A 22 -0.43 7.87 16.97
C THR A 22 1.03 8.17 16.66
N THR A 23 1.72 7.32 15.90
CA THR A 23 3.18 7.43 15.72
C THR A 23 3.60 7.29 14.26
N SER A 24 4.91 7.41 14.01
CA SER A 24 5.49 7.33 12.67
C SER A 24 5.52 5.90 12.12
N TRP A 25 5.55 5.78 10.80
CA TRP A 25 5.58 4.51 10.07
C TRP A 25 6.78 3.60 10.43
N GLN A 26 7.91 4.17 10.87
CA GLN A 26 9.09 3.40 11.27
C GLN A 26 8.84 2.57 12.52
N LYS A 27 8.05 3.09 13.48
CA LYS A 27 7.80 2.38 14.75
C LYS A 27 6.97 1.14 14.53
N THR A 28 5.93 1.21 13.69
CA THR A 28 5.12 0.04 13.33
C THR A 28 5.94 -1.03 12.62
N MET A 29 6.79 -0.63 11.67
CA MET A 29 7.72 -1.53 10.98
C MET A 29 8.71 -2.20 11.94
N MET A 30 9.37 -1.42 12.81
CA MET A 30 10.35 -1.94 13.74
C MET A 30 9.72 -2.89 14.77
N PHE A 31 8.55 -2.53 15.32
CA PHE A 31 7.85 -3.33 16.30
C PHE A 31 7.39 -4.67 15.72
N ALA A 32 6.81 -4.65 14.51
CA ALA A 32 6.39 -5.86 13.82
C ALA A 32 7.56 -6.77 13.44
N SER A 33 8.64 -6.20 12.90
CA SER A 33 9.84 -6.95 12.48
C SER A 33 10.51 -7.64 13.67
N LYS A 34 10.78 -6.88 14.75
CA LYS A 34 11.34 -7.46 15.99
C LYS A 34 10.41 -8.49 16.60
N GLY A 35 9.10 -8.23 16.60
CA GLY A 35 8.08 -9.18 17.04
C GLY A 35 8.17 -10.50 16.28
N ARG A 36 8.21 -10.45 14.95
CA ARG A 36 8.35 -11.65 14.10
C ARG A 36 9.65 -12.41 14.40
N MET A 37 10.77 -11.70 14.58
CA MET A 37 12.07 -12.31 14.91
C MET A 37 12.09 -13.05 16.25
N VAL A 38 11.40 -12.52 17.28
CA VAL A 38 11.25 -13.19 18.58
C VAL A 38 10.10 -14.20 18.62
N GLY A 39 9.53 -14.51 17.45
CA GLY A 39 8.60 -15.61 17.23
C GLY A 39 7.12 -15.25 17.20
N TYR A 40 6.71 -13.97 17.33
CA TYR A 40 5.31 -13.57 17.17
C TYR A 40 4.78 -13.97 15.80
N ARG A 41 3.75 -14.82 15.79
CA ARG A 41 3.09 -15.24 14.55
C ARG A 41 2.18 -14.11 14.09
N LEU A 42 2.62 -13.37 13.08
CA LEU A 42 1.83 -12.29 12.52
C LEU A 42 0.65 -12.87 11.74
N THR A 43 -0.53 -12.37 12.05
CA THR A 43 -1.78 -12.71 11.34
C THR A 43 -2.15 -11.59 10.38
N ARG A 44 -3.19 -11.81 9.57
CA ARG A 44 -3.72 -10.79 8.65
C ARG A 44 -4.03 -9.46 9.33
N GLU A 45 -4.54 -9.48 10.57
CA GLU A 45 -4.82 -8.24 11.31
C GLU A 45 -3.55 -7.44 11.64
N HIS A 46 -2.45 -8.13 11.95
CA HIS A 46 -1.16 -7.49 12.21
C HIS A 46 -0.65 -6.82 10.92
N TYR A 47 -0.67 -7.56 9.80
CA TYR A 47 -0.27 -7.04 8.50
C TYR A 47 -1.11 -5.86 8.04
N ASN A 48 -2.44 -5.94 8.15
CA ASN A 48 -3.33 -4.84 7.80
C ASN A 48 -3.06 -3.59 8.66
N THR A 49 -2.72 -3.76 9.95
CA THR A 49 -2.36 -2.65 10.83
C THR A 49 -1.05 -1.96 10.39
N ILE A 50 -0.06 -2.74 9.96
CA ILE A 50 1.21 -2.22 9.45
C ILE A 50 0.99 -1.51 8.11
N LEU A 51 0.26 -2.16 7.18
CA LEU A 51 -0.06 -1.61 5.86
C LEU A 51 -0.87 -0.33 5.95
N PHE A 52 -1.82 -0.23 6.86
CA PHE A 52 -2.54 1.03 7.14
C PHE A 52 -1.56 2.17 7.43
N SER A 53 -0.60 1.94 8.34
CA SER A 53 0.42 2.94 8.68
C SER A 53 1.30 3.28 7.47
N GLN A 54 1.77 2.28 6.71
CA GLN A 54 2.63 2.55 5.54
C GLN A 54 1.88 3.29 4.41
N SER A 55 0.60 2.95 4.22
CA SER A 55 -0.28 3.56 3.23
C SER A 55 -0.56 5.03 3.54
N LEU A 56 -0.83 5.35 4.82
CA LEU A 56 -1.02 6.73 5.27
C LEU A 56 0.19 7.62 5.00
N TRP A 57 1.40 7.07 5.16
CA TRP A 57 2.66 7.80 4.99
C TRP A 57 3.30 7.62 3.60
N GLY A 58 2.62 6.97 2.63
CA GLY A 58 3.12 6.82 1.26
C GLY A 58 4.41 5.98 1.13
N ARG A 59 4.65 5.02 2.02
CA ARG A 59 5.91 4.27 2.07
C ARG A 59 5.90 3.09 1.10
N ALA A 60 6.02 3.38 -0.19
CA ALA A 60 5.93 2.37 -1.27
C ALA A 60 6.91 1.20 -1.11
N LEU A 61 8.18 1.48 -0.77
CA LEU A 61 9.20 0.44 -0.58
C LEU A 61 8.84 -0.49 0.59
N GLU A 62 8.35 0.09 1.68
CA GLU A 62 7.96 -0.61 2.89
C GLU A 62 6.70 -1.45 2.66
N ILE A 63 5.72 -0.94 1.90
CA ILE A 63 4.55 -1.73 1.47
C ILE A 63 5.01 -2.99 0.74
N VAL A 64 5.95 -2.89 -0.21
CA VAL A 64 6.51 -4.06 -0.92
C VAL A 64 7.16 -5.05 0.04
N ARG A 65 7.91 -4.57 1.04
CA ARG A 65 8.51 -5.45 2.07
C ARG A 65 7.46 -6.17 2.90
N VAL A 66 6.38 -5.48 3.26
CA VAL A 66 5.28 -6.07 4.04
C VAL A 66 4.53 -7.13 3.23
N ILE A 67 4.27 -6.89 1.93
CA ILE A 67 3.65 -7.88 1.03
C ILE A 67 4.50 -9.16 0.96
N ARG A 68 5.82 -9.01 0.77
CA ARG A 68 6.74 -10.17 0.72
C ARG A 68 6.73 -10.96 2.02
N ALA A 69 6.83 -10.28 3.16
CA ALA A 69 6.78 -10.95 4.46
C ALA A 69 5.43 -11.67 4.70
N MET A 70 4.32 -11.09 4.24
CA MET A 70 2.99 -11.69 4.34
C MET A 70 2.86 -12.96 3.48
N GLN A 71 3.45 -12.95 2.27
CA GLN A 71 3.52 -14.12 1.39
C GLN A 71 4.43 -15.23 1.96
N GLU A 72 5.59 -14.87 2.51
CA GLU A 72 6.49 -15.80 3.20
C GLU A 72 5.79 -16.51 4.37
N ASP A 73 4.99 -15.77 5.14
CA ASP A 73 4.22 -16.29 6.27
C ASP A 73 2.93 -17.02 5.82
N ARG A 74 2.69 -17.13 4.51
CA ARG A 74 1.51 -17.76 3.89
C ARG A 74 0.19 -17.18 4.40
N VAL A 75 0.16 -15.90 4.72
CA VAL A 75 -1.04 -15.20 5.18
C VAL A 75 -1.76 -14.63 3.97
N GLN A 76 -2.96 -15.13 3.70
CA GLN A 76 -3.76 -14.66 2.56
C GLN A 76 -4.25 -13.22 2.77
N PRO A 77 -4.09 -12.31 1.78
CA PRO A 77 -4.66 -10.97 1.81
C PRO A 77 -6.19 -10.98 1.80
N ASN A 78 -6.80 -9.87 2.20
CA ASN A 78 -8.22 -9.60 2.01
C ASN A 78 -8.44 -8.24 1.33
N GLY A 79 -9.69 -7.87 1.04
CA GLY A 79 -10.02 -6.58 0.42
C GLY A 79 -9.39 -5.37 1.13
N ALA A 80 -9.34 -5.35 2.47
CA ALA A 80 -8.67 -4.28 3.21
C ALA A 80 -7.14 -4.27 2.99
N THR A 81 -6.51 -5.44 2.85
CA THR A 81 -5.09 -5.55 2.49
C THR A 81 -4.84 -4.88 1.13
N TYR A 82 -5.62 -5.23 0.11
CA TYR A 82 -5.50 -4.66 -1.23
C TYR A 82 -5.76 -3.15 -1.23
N TYR A 83 -6.77 -2.70 -0.49
CA TYR A 83 -7.08 -1.29 -0.32
C TYR A 83 -5.86 -0.49 0.17
N TYR A 84 -5.17 -0.95 1.22
CA TYR A 84 -4.00 -0.24 1.74
C TYR A 84 -2.80 -0.27 0.77
N ILE A 85 -2.62 -1.38 0.04
CA ILE A 85 -1.55 -1.48 -0.95
C ILE A 85 -1.76 -0.46 -2.06
N VAL A 86 -2.92 -0.46 -2.71
CA VAL A 86 -3.18 0.39 -3.88
C VAL A 86 -3.16 1.87 -3.50
N ASN A 87 -3.91 2.28 -2.47
CA ASN A 87 -3.94 3.67 -2.04
C ASN A 87 -2.57 4.13 -1.49
N GLY A 88 -1.83 3.24 -0.83
CA GLY A 88 -0.51 3.55 -0.29
C GLY A 88 0.54 3.84 -1.36
N MET A 89 0.46 3.18 -2.52
CA MET A 89 1.34 3.47 -3.65
C MET A 89 1.09 4.86 -4.23
N ALA A 90 -0.17 5.31 -4.30
CA ALA A 90 -0.51 6.64 -4.80
C ALA A 90 -0.09 7.80 -3.88
N ASN A 91 0.11 7.52 -2.59
CA ASN A 91 0.57 8.51 -1.60
C ASN A 91 2.09 8.68 -1.59
N ALA A 92 2.84 7.96 -2.42
CA ALA A 92 4.29 8.01 -2.40
C ALA A 92 4.84 9.39 -2.81
N ASP A 93 5.83 9.87 -2.07
CA ASP A 93 6.50 11.14 -2.37
C ASP A 93 7.07 11.11 -3.80
N HIS A 94 6.84 12.17 -4.56
CA HIS A 94 7.26 12.31 -5.95
C HIS A 94 7.46 13.78 -6.33
N GLY A 95 7.98 14.03 -7.53
CA GLY A 95 8.15 15.38 -8.09
C GLY A 95 9.58 15.91 -7.97
N TRP A 96 9.71 17.22 -8.16
CA TRP A 96 10.98 17.92 -8.22
C TRP A 96 10.97 19.13 -7.28
N ASN A 97 12.08 19.35 -6.59
CA ASN A 97 12.34 20.57 -5.83
C ASN A 97 13.53 21.29 -6.47
N TYR A 98 13.26 22.37 -7.21
CA TYR A 98 14.22 22.97 -8.14
C TYR A 98 14.79 21.87 -9.06
N ASP A 99 16.09 21.60 -8.99
CA ASP A 99 16.78 20.59 -9.81
C ASP A 99 16.92 19.23 -9.09
N PHE A 100 16.37 19.09 -7.88
CA PHE A 100 16.47 17.85 -7.10
C PHE A 100 15.21 17.00 -7.23
N LYS A 101 15.37 15.78 -7.75
CA LYS A 101 14.30 14.80 -7.86
C LYS A 101 13.96 14.16 -6.51
N ILE A 102 12.75 14.43 -6.02
CA ILE A 102 12.23 13.82 -4.80
C ILE A 102 12.00 12.32 -5.05
N ASN A 103 12.46 11.48 -4.13
CA ASN A 103 12.25 10.03 -4.15
C ASN A 103 12.62 9.35 -5.48
N HIS A 104 13.80 9.68 -6.04
CA HIS A 104 14.31 9.10 -7.30
C HIS A 104 14.31 7.55 -7.35
N ARG A 105 14.26 6.87 -6.20
CA ARG A 105 14.20 5.40 -6.12
C ARG A 105 12.83 4.84 -6.49
N LEU A 106 11.77 5.64 -6.47
CA LEU A 106 10.40 5.22 -6.76
C LEU A 106 10.26 4.62 -8.17
N GLU A 107 11.02 5.13 -9.14
CA GLU A 107 11.04 4.64 -10.53
C GLU A 107 11.53 3.20 -10.63
N LYS A 108 12.55 2.86 -9.84
CA LYS A 108 13.10 1.50 -9.80
C LYS A 108 12.15 0.51 -9.13
N ILE A 109 11.30 0.98 -8.21
CA ILE A 109 10.34 0.13 -7.49
C ILE A 109 9.17 -0.29 -8.39
N GLN A 110 8.89 0.47 -9.47
CA GLN A 110 7.70 0.26 -10.30
C GLN A 110 6.41 0.21 -9.48
N HIS A 111 6.27 1.12 -8.50
CA HIS A 111 5.13 1.13 -7.57
C HIS A 111 3.75 1.13 -8.26
N TRP A 112 3.63 1.76 -9.44
CA TRP A 112 2.43 1.72 -10.28
C TRP A 112 2.03 0.30 -10.69
N ARG A 113 3.02 -0.55 -11.00
CA ARG A 113 2.79 -1.95 -11.36
C ARG A 113 2.31 -2.74 -10.15
N VAL A 114 2.88 -2.50 -8.98
CA VAL A 114 2.43 -3.15 -7.74
C VAL A 114 0.99 -2.76 -7.39
N ALA A 115 0.61 -1.49 -7.62
CA ALA A 115 -0.77 -1.04 -7.45
C ALA A 115 -1.73 -1.74 -8.43
N MET A 116 -1.35 -1.85 -9.71
CA MET A 116 -2.13 -2.57 -10.72
C MET A 116 -2.28 -4.06 -10.40
N GLU A 117 -1.18 -4.76 -10.10
CA GLU A 117 -1.21 -6.18 -9.75
C GLU A 117 -2.04 -6.45 -8.48
N ALA A 118 -2.00 -5.54 -7.50
CA ALA A 118 -2.83 -5.63 -6.31
C ALA A 118 -4.33 -5.42 -6.61
N LEU A 119 -4.67 -4.52 -7.53
CA LEU A 119 -6.04 -4.30 -7.97
C LEU A 119 -6.58 -5.51 -8.74
N GLU A 120 -5.82 -6.05 -9.69
CA GLU A 120 -6.17 -7.26 -10.43
C GLU A 120 -6.31 -8.48 -9.49
N ALA A 121 -5.38 -8.64 -8.54
CA ALA A 121 -5.47 -9.71 -7.55
C ALA A 121 -6.64 -9.55 -6.57
N CYS A 122 -7.10 -8.31 -6.31
CA CYS A 122 -8.29 -8.07 -5.51
C CYS A 122 -9.51 -8.70 -6.19
N GLU A 123 -9.71 -8.40 -7.47
CA GLU A 123 -10.83 -8.88 -8.26
C GLU A 123 -10.74 -10.38 -8.56
N ALA A 124 -9.54 -10.87 -8.91
CA ALA A 124 -9.31 -12.29 -9.17
C ALA A 124 -9.60 -13.19 -7.96
N ASN A 125 -9.42 -12.66 -6.75
CA ASN A 125 -9.76 -13.36 -5.50
C ASN A 125 -11.22 -13.14 -5.06
N GLY A 126 -12.04 -12.50 -5.89
CA GLY A 126 -13.47 -12.27 -5.64
C GLY A 126 -13.76 -11.15 -4.63
N PHE A 127 -12.81 -10.25 -4.38
CA PHE A 127 -13.05 -9.07 -3.54
C PHE A 127 -13.45 -7.88 -4.39
N ASP A 128 -14.39 -7.09 -3.86
CA ASP A 128 -14.89 -5.90 -4.52
C ASP A 128 -13.89 -4.75 -4.38
N SER A 129 -13.38 -4.26 -5.50
CA SER A 129 -12.43 -3.15 -5.56
C SER A 129 -13.19 -1.82 -5.45
N THR A 130 -12.62 -0.85 -4.72
CA THR A 130 -13.28 0.46 -4.53
C THR A 130 -12.95 1.46 -5.63
N ASP A 131 -13.79 2.47 -5.80
CA ASP A 131 -13.53 3.59 -6.71
C ASP A 131 -12.21 4.27 -6.39
N THR A 132 -11.90 4.44 -5.11
CA THR A 132 -10.63 5.04 -4.67
C THR A 132 -9.43 4.21 -5.10
N MET A 133 -9.50 2.88 -5.07
CA MET A 133 -8.41 2.02 -5.54
C MET A 133 -8.12 2.25 -7.03
N HIS A 134 -9.15 2.32 -7.88
CA HIS A 134 -8.97 2.60 -9.31
C HIS A 134 -8.37 3.99 -9.54
N ASN A 135 -8.93 5.02 -8.90
CA ASN A 135 -8.41 6.38 -8.99
C ASN A 135 -6.94 6.47 -8.55
N SER A 136 -6.58 5.83 -7.43
CA SER A 136 -5.20 5.77 -6.92
C SER A 136 -4.26 5.02 -7.85
N ALA A 137 -4.68 3.88 -8.41
CA ALA A 137 -3.88 3.16 -9.40
C ALA A 137 -3.61 4.01 -10.65
N ILE A 138 -4.61 4.75 -11.16
CA ILE A 138 -4.41 5.72 -12.25
C ILE A 138 -3.37 6.77 -11.85
N ILE A 139 -3.51 7.39 -10.67
CA ILE A 139 -2.56 8.41 -10.19
C ILE A 139 -1.12 7.91 -10.25
N THR A 140 -0.82 6.69 -9.77
CA THR A 140 0.55 6.14 -9.80
C THR A 140 1.19 6.05 -11.19
N MET A 141 0.38 5.97 -12.24
CA MET A 141 0.82 5.88 -13.64
C MET A 141 1.07 7.25 -14.28
N VAL A 142 0.47 8.31 -13.74
CA VAL A 142 0.45 9.67 -14.33
C VAL A 142 1.18 10.71 -13.49
N ILE A 143 1.70 10.35 -12.31
CA ILE A 143 2.47 11.27 -11.48
C ILE A 143 3.73 11.78 -12.21
N PRO A 144 4.21 13.00 -11.90
CA PRO A 144 5.42 13.54 -12.53
C PRO A 144 6.63 12.60 -12.40
N GLY A 145 7.26 12.29 -13.53
CA GLY A 145 8.34 11.30 -13.63
C GLY A 145 7.90 9.94 -14.16
N PHE A 146 6.60 9.68 -14.25
CA PHE A 146 6.03 8.47 -14.86
C PHE A 146 5.13 8.84 -16.03
N ASN A 147 5.30 8.13 -17.15
CA ASN A 147 4.64 8.44 -18.43
C ASN A 147 3.89 7.21 -18.95
N LYS A 148 2.96 6.67 -18.14
CA LYS A 148 2.25 5.40 -18.41
C LYS A 148 0.80 5.63 -18.88
N TRP A 149 0.63 6.51 -19.86
CA TRP A 149 -0.69 6.93 -20.38
C TRP A 149 -1.51 5.80 -20.97
N GLU A 150 -0.89 4.88 -21.71
CA GLU A 150 -1.63 3.77 -22.32
C GLU A 150 -2.27 2.88 -21.26
N GLN A 151 -1.54 2.57 -20.19
CA GLN A 151 -2.06 1.78 -19.08
C GLN A 151 -3.10 2.57 -18.27
N ALA A 152 -2.85 3.85 -18.02
CA ALA A 152 -3.79 4.74 -17.34
C ALA A 152 -5.11 4.90 -18.11
N SER A 153 -5.04 5.05 -19.43
CA SER A 153 -6.20 5.17 -20.33
C SER A 153 -7.04 3.89 -20.33
N ARG A 154 -6.41 2.71 -20.42
CA ARG A 154 -7.13 1.43 -20.31
C ARG A 154 -7.85 1.28 -18.97
N LEU A 155 -7.19 1.67 -17.87
CA LEU A 155 -7.82 1.60 -16.55
C LEU A 155 -8.93 2.63 -16.39
N LEU A 156 -8.79 3.83 -16.97
CA LEU A 156 -9.83 4.85 -16.99
C LEU A 156 -11.05 4.39 -17.78
N GLU A 157 -10.87 3.77 -18.94
CA GLU A 157 -11.97 3.16 -19.69
C GLU A 157 -12.71 2.10 -18.88
N LYS A 158 -11.97 1.24 -18.17
CA LYS A 158 -12.59 0.26 -17.26
C LYS A 158 -13.41 0.95 -16.16
N LEU A 159 -12.85 1.99 -15.53
CA LEU A 159 -13.51 2.79 -14.50
C LEU A 159 -14.85 3.36 -15.03
N LEU A 160 -14.86 3.89 -16.26
CA LEU A 160 -16.07 4.41 -16.90
C LEU A 160 -17.08 3.32 -17.26
N ARG A 161 -16.62 2.16 -17.73
CA ARG A 161 -17.50 1.01 -18.03
C ARG A 161 -18.19 0.44 -16.79
N GLU A 162 -17.52 0.54 -15.64
CA GLU A 162 -18.05 0.10 -14.34
C GLU A 162 -18.84 1.19 -13.60
N ASP A 163 -19.14 2.32 -14.26
CA ASP A 163 -19.88 3.47 -13.70
C ASP A 163 -19.30 4.01 -12.37
N ARG A 164 -17.96 3.94 -12.24
CA ARG A 164 -17.25 4.41 -11.05
C ARG A 164 -17.02 5.91 -11.07
N ARG A 165 -16.93 6.53 -9.90
CA ARG A 165 -16.74 7.97 -9.80
C ARG A 165 -15.26 8.37 -9.97
N MET A 166 -15.02 9.34 -10.85
CA MET A 166 -13.71 9.96 -10.99
C MET A 166 -13.44 10.92 -9.83
N HIS A 167 -12.27 10.78 -9.20
CA HIS A 167 -11.85 11.67 -8.11
C HIS A 167 -11.18 12.93 -8.67
N PRO A 168 -11.48 14.15 -8.16
CA PRO A 168 -10.91 15.40 -8.68
C PRO A 168 -9.39 15.42 -8.75
N THR A 169 -8.71 14.84 -7.75
CA THR A 169 -7.25 14.71 -7.74
C THR A 169 -6.73 13.87 -8.91
N MET A 170 -7.40 12.76 -9.23
CA MET A 170 -7.01 11.91 -10.36
C MET A 170 -7.15 12.68 -11.66
N VAL A 171 -8.29 13.36 -11.87
CA VAL A 171 -8.53 14.19 -13.06
C VAL A 171 -7.43 15.24 -13.22
N LYS A 172 -7.08 15.95 -12.13
CA LYS A 172 -5.99 16.94 -12.14
C LYS A 172 -4.68 16.32 -12.62
N PHE A 173 -4.28 15.16 -12.11
CA PHE A 173 -3.05 14.52 -12.58
C PHE A 173 -3.14 14.03 -14.03
N THR A 174 -4.31 13.65 -14.52
CA THR A 174 -4.46 13.22 -15.92
C THR A 174 -4.50 14.38 -16.93
N THR A 175 -4.87 15.60 -16.51
CA THR A 175 -4.96 16.77 -17.41
C THR A 175 -3.72 17.66 -17.40
N THR A 176 -2.83 17.50 -16.42
CA THR A 176 -1.66 18.39 -16.22
C THR A 176 -0.39 17.85 -16.89
N VAL A 177 -0.50 16.81 -17.73
CA VAL A 177 0.65 16.12 -18.32
C VAL A 177 0.51 16.00 -19.82
#